data_AF-Q49678-F1
#
_entry.id   AF-Q49678-F1
#
_cell.length_a   1.000
_cell.length_b   1.000
_cell.length_c   1.000
_cell.angle_alpha   90.00
_cell.angle_beta   90.00
_cell.angle_gamma   90.00
#
_symmetry.space_group_name_H-M   'P 1'
#
loop_
_entity.id
_entity.type
_entity.pdbx_description
1 polymer ?
#
loop_
_entity_poly.entity_id
_entity_poly.type
_entity_poly.pdbx_seq_one_letter_code
_entity_poly.pdbx_strand_id
1 'polypeptide(L)'
;MYVPKHWKKLCSTISQTDIVDDKRFSDQRTRAVNYAELANELQTTLTTKVTVEWVELPQQGGLIAHLAHTWKQVVDTPLFAENDPALHVGSGSRRLEPSQVIHTPARYSSFNAAVTKSTIGLLASTTTCL
;
A
#
# COMPACT_ATOMS: atom_id res chain seq x y z
N MET A 1 -14.17 -6.12 8.80
CA MET A 1 -15.59 -5.68 8.85
C MET A 1 -15.91 -5.01 7.53
N TYR A 2 -16.73 -5.62 6.66
CA TYR A 2 -17.04 -5.05 5.34
C TYR A 2 -18.30 -4.19 5.42
N VAL A 3 -18.19 -2.90 5.09
CA VAL A 3 -19.29 -1.93 5.29
C VAL A 3 -20.34 -2.11 4.18
N PRO A 4 -21.64 -2.30 4.50
CA PRO A 4 -22.69 -2.49 3.49
C PRO A 4 -22.78 -1.40 2.43
N LYS A 5 -22.39 -0.16 2.77
CA LYS A 5 -22.33 0.97 1.83
C LYS A 5 -21.31 0.74 0.71
N HIS A 6 -20.16 0.13 1.01
CA HIS A 6 -19.13 -0.15 0.00
C HIS A 6 -19.54 -1.27 -0.94
N TRP A 7 -20.34 -2.24 -0.47
CA TRP A 7 -20.89 -3.31 -1.32
C TRP A 7 -21.71 -2.77 -2.48
N LYS A 8 -22.76 -2.02 -2.17
CA LYS A 8 -23.64 -1.47 -3.21
C LYS A 8 -22.89 -0.53 -4.17
N LYS A 9 -21.96 0.25 -3.64
CA LYS A 9 -21.14 1.16 -4.44
C LYS A 9 -20.21 0.38 -5.38
N LEU A 10 -19.58 -0.70 -4.91
CA LEU A 10 -18.74 -1.56 -5.74
C LEU A 10 -19.55 -2.18 -6.88
N CYS A 11 -20.68 -2.83 -6.56
CA CYS A 11 -21.56 -3.46 -7.55
C CYS A 11 -22.04 -2.46 -8.62
N SER A 12 -22.37 -1.23 -8.20
CA SER A 12 -22.72 -0.14 -9.14
C SER A 12 -21.54 0.31 -9.99
N THR A 13 -20.32 0.41 -9.43
CA THR A 13 -19.11 0.81 -10.16
C THR A 13 -18.69 -0.22 -11.21
N ILE A 14 -18.88 -1.51 -10.93
CA ILE A 14 -18.56 -2.60 -11.87
C ILE A 14 -19.72 -2.96 -12.81
N SER A 15 -20.83 -2.20 -12.77
CA SER A 15 -22.05 -2.45 -13.54
C SER A 15 -22.67 -3.84 -13.32
N GLN A 16 -22.46 -4.43 -12.14
CA GLN A 16 -23.01 -5.73 -11.75
C GLN A 16 -24.03 -5.52 -10.63
N THR A 17 -25.14 -4.84 -10.93
CA THR A 17 -26.17 -4.50 -9.94
C THR A 17 -26.97 -5.71 -9.47
N ASP A 18 -27.11 -6.72 -10.31
CA ASP A 18 -27.97 -7.89 -10.06
C ASP A 18 -27.49 -8.73 -8.88
N ILE A 19 -26.18 -8.69 -8.59
CA ILE A 19 -25.56 -9.42 -7.47
C ILE A 19 -25.91 -8.84 -6.10
N VAL A 20 -26.43 -7.61 -6.04
CA VAL A 20 -26.81 -6.94 -4.78
C VAL A 20 -28.02 -7.61 -4.14
N ASP A 21 -28.98 -8.05 -4.97
CA ASP A 21 -30.24 -8.66 -4.53
C ASP A 21 -30.21 -10.20 -4.56
N ASP A 22 -29.09 -10.80 -5.02
CA ASP A 22 -28.88 -12.24 -4.97
C ASP A 22 -28.85 -12.72 -3.52
N LYS A 23 -29.72 -13.67 -3.17
CA LYS A 23 -29.81 -14.27 -1.84
C LYS A 23 -28.47 -14.84 -1.35
N ARG A 24 -27.62 -15.31 -2.28
CA ARG A 24 -26.27 -15.82 -1.99
C ARG A 24 -25.31 -14.74 -1.48
N PHE A 25 -25.55 -13.46 -1.81
CA PHE A 25 -24.64 -12.35 -1.55
C PHE A 25 -25.30 -11.14 -0.86
N SER A 26 -26.57 -11.27 -0.46
CA SER A 26 -27.38 -10.17 0.08
C SER A 26 -26.83 -9.57 1.37
N ASP A 27 -26.27 -10.40 2.27
CA ASP A 27 -25.73 -9.97 3.55
C ASP A 27 -24.25 -10.34 3.72
N GLN A 28 -23.63 -9.79 4.76
CA GLN A 28 -22.20 -9.98 4.97
C GLN A 28 -21.83 -11.44 5.27
N ARG A 29 -22.69 -12.17 5.99
CA ARG A 29 -22.45 -13.56 6.35
C ARG A 29 -22.61 -14.46 5.12
N THR A 30 -23.66 -14.27 4.34
CA THR A 30 -23.86 -15.04 3.10
C THR A 30 -22.73 -14.81 2.10
N ARG A 31 -22.23 -13.57 1.93
CA ARG A 31 -21.03 -13.32 1.13
C ARG A 31 -19.78 -14.04 1.63
N ALA A 32 -19.60 -14.14 2.95
CA ALA A 32 -18.45 -14.84 3.52
C ALA A 32 -18.54 -16.36 3.31
N VAL A 33 -19.73 -16.94 3.44
CA VAL A 33 -19.98 -18.37 3.21
C VAL A 33 -19.83 -18.72 1.72
N ASN A 34 -20.35 -17.88 0.83
CA ASN A 34 -20.35 -18.11 -0.62
C ASN A 34 -19.18 -17.42 -1.34
N TYR A 35 -18.05 -17.18 -0.65
CA TYR A 35 -16.93 -16.39 -1.18
C TYR A 35 -16.38 -16.93 -2.50
N ALA A 36 -16.29 -18.27 -2.66
CA ALA A 36 -15.78 -18.88 -3.88
C ALA A 36 -16.67 -18.58 -5.09
N GLU A 37 -17.99 -18.69 -4.94
CA GLU A 37 -18.95 -18.32 -5.98
C GLU A 37 -18.91 -16.82 -6.26
N LEU A 38 -18.86 -15.99 -5.22
CA LEU A 38 -18.75 -14.54 -5.34
C LEU A 38 -17.50 -14.13 -6.11
N ALA A 39 -16.35 -14.75 -5.82
CA ALA A 39 -15.09 -14.46 -6.49
C ALA A 39 -15.19 -14.80 -7.99
N ASN A 40 -15.80 -15.93 -8.35
CA ASN A 40 -15.99 -16.32 -9.75
C ASN A 40 -16.90 -15.33 -10.50
N GLU A 41 -18.02 -14.92 -9.90
CA GLU A 41 -18.95 -13.94 -10.48
C GLU A 41 -18.29 -12.58 -10.69
N LEU A 42 -17.51 -12.11 -9.71
CA LEU A 42 -16.76 -10.87 -9.83
C LEU A 42 -15.64 -10.98 -10.87
N GLN A 43 -14.97 -12.13 -10.94
CA GLN A 43 -13.87 -12.34 -11.88
C GLN A 43 -14.35 -12.29 -13.34
N THR A 44 -15.51 -12.85 -13.64
CA THR A 44 -16.14 -12.74 -14.98
C THR A 44 -16.32 -11.27 -15.41
N THR A 45 -16.68 -10.39 -14.49
CA THR A 45 -16.82 -8.95 -14.78
C THR A 45 -15.46 -8.27 -14.85
N LEU A 46 -14.55 -8.60 -13.94
CA LEU A 46 -13.23 -7.97 -13.84
C LEU A 46 -12.30 -8.30 -15.02
N THR A 47 -12.55 -9.38 -15.77
CA THR A 47 -11.78 -9.68 -17.01
C THR A 47 -12.14 -8.77 -18.19
N THR A 48 -13.22 -7.98 -18.10
CA THR A 48 -13.67 -7.12 -19.23
C THR A 48 -12.83 -5.86 -19.45
N LYS A 49 -11.96 -5.48 -18.51
CA LYS A 49 -11.08 -4.32 -18.58
C LYS A 49 -9.72 -4.64 -17.98
N VAL A 50 -8.73 -3.82 -18.30
CA VAL A 50 -7.40 -3.94 -17.69
C VAL A 50 -7.45 -3.48 -16.22
N THR A 51 -6.59 -4.07 -15.38
CA THR A 51 -6.60 -3.84 -13.93
C THR A 51 -6.47 -2.36 -13.54
N VAL A 52 -5.72 -1.55 -14.30
CA VAL A 52 -5.54 -0.12 -14.02
C VAL A 52 -6.87 0.65 -14.13
N GLU A 53 -7.67 0.38 -15.16
CA GLU A 53 -8.99 1.00 -15.33
C GLU A 53 -9.93 0.59 -14.19
N TRP A 54 -9.85 -0.67 -13.76
CA TRP A 54 -10.61 -1.17 -12.61
C TRP A 54 -10.15 -0.63 -11.26
N VAL A 55 -8.95 -0.06 -11.15
CA VAL A 55 -8.49 0.61 -9.92
C VAL A 55 -8.91 2.07 -9.91
N GLU A 56 -8.83 2.76 -11.04
CA GLU A 56 -9.21 4.18 -11.16
C GLU A 56 -10.71 4.40 -10.94
N LEU A 57 -11.57 3.53 -11.50
CA LEU A 57 -13.03 3.67 -11.40
C LEU A 57 -13.56 3.62 -9.94
N PRO A 58 -13.17 2.64 -9.10
CA PRO A 58 -13.55 2.63 -7.69
C PRO A 58 -12.92 3.77 -6.89
N GLN A 59 -11.66 4.14 -7.16
CA GLN A 59 -10.98 5.24 -6.45
C GLN A 59 -11.73 6.56 -6.63
N GLN A 60 -12.16 6.88 -7.85
CA GLN A 60 -13.02 8.04 -8.14
C GLN A 60 -14.36 7.96 -7.40
N GLY A 61 -14.87 6.74 -7.15
CA GLY A 61 -16.08 6.48 -6.39
C GLY A 61 -15.93 6.49 -4.86
N GLY A 62 -14.73 6.79 -4.33
CA GLY A 62 -14.42 6.75 -2.90
C GLY A 62 -14.31 5.33 -2.33
N LEU A 63 -14.08 4.34 -3.18
CA LEU A 63 -13.77 2.98 -2.79
C LEU A 63 -12.26 2.77 -2.70
N ILE A 64 -11.85 1.88 -1.80
CA ILE A 64 -10.45 1.51 -1.63
C ILE A 64 -10.14 0.41 -2.64
N ALA A 65 -9.44 0.77 -3.71
CA ALA A 65 -8.88 -0.15 -4.68
C ALA A 65 -7.43 0.26 -4.96
N HIS A 66 -6.53 -0.70 -5.12
CA HIS A 66 -5.14 -0.43 -5.50
C HIS A 66 -4.53 -1.63 -6.22
N LEU A 67 -3.44 -1.39 -6.94
CA LEU A 67 -2.66 -2.44 -7.57
C LEU A 67 -1.77 -3.10 -6.51
N ALA A 68 -1.61 -4.42 -6.62
CA ALA A 68 -0.63 -5.15 -5.83
C ALA A 68 0.77 -4.89 -6.42
N HIS A 69 1.39 -3.79 -6.02
CA HIS A 69 2.73 -3.41 -6.47
C HIS A 69 3.80 -4.37 -5.92
N THR A 70 4.75 -4.76 -6.77
CA THR A 70 6.01 -5.39 -6.35
C THR A 70 6.90 -4.37 -5.62
N TRP A 71 7.88 -4.82 -4.83
CA TRP A 71 8.79 -3.88 -4.15
C TRP A 71 9.48 -2.89 -5.09
N LYS A 72 9.87 -3.34 -6.29
CA LYS A 72 10.43 -2.46 -7.32
C LYS A 72 9.44 -1.37 -7.74
N GLN A 73 8.17 -1.72 -7.91
CA GLN A 73 7.14 -0.75 -8.26
C GLN A 73 6.83 0.19 -7.08
N VAL A 74 6.83 -0.31 -5.83
CA VAL A 74 6.53 0.49 -4.63
C VAL A 74 7.45 1.69 -4.52
N VAL A 75 8.77 1.48 -4.65
CA VAL A 75 9.77 2.56 -4.52
C VAL A 75 9.67 3.60 -5.63
N ASP A 76 9.10 3.22 -6.78
CA ASP A 76 8.90 4.09 -7.94
C ASP A 76 7.52 4.77 -7.95
N THR A 77 6.66 4.55 -6.95
CA THR A 77 5.32 5.17 -6.92
C THR A 77 5.37 6.65 -6.50
N PRO A 78 4.44 7.50 -7.01
CA PRO A 78 4.29 8.88 -6.54
C PRO A 78 4.03 8.97 -5.04
N LEU A 79 3.25 8.03 -4.48
CA LEU A 79 2.95 7.96 -3.05
C LEU A 79 4.22 7.72 -2.21
N PHE A 80 5.15 6.91 -2.71
CA PHE A 80 6.43 6.70 -2.04
C PHE A 80 7.26 7.98 -2.05
N ALA A 81 7.34 8.69 -3.18
CA ALA A 81 8.05 9.96 -3.25
C ALA A 81 7.42 11.05 -2.35
N GLU A 82 6.10 11.18 -2.35
CA GLU A 82 5.35 12.14 -1.53
C GLU A 82 5.59 11.92 -0.03
N ASN A 83 5.66 10.65 0.38
CA ASN A 83 5.92 10.30 1.77
C ASN A 83 7.39 10.39 2.15
N ASP A 84 8.32 10.73 1.25
CA ASP A 84 9.76 10.86 1.51
C ASP A 84 10.34 9.85 2.54
N PRO A 85 10.13 8.53 2.36
CA PRO A 85 10.56 7.53 3.33
C PRO A 85 12.08 7.25 3.24
N ALA A 86 12.74 7.71 2.17
CA ALA A 86 14.13 7.37 1.86
C ALA A 86 15.12 8.34 2.52
N LEU A 87 15.97 7.82 3.39
CA LEU A 87 17.07 8.53 4.03
C LEU A 87 18.40 8.09 3.43
N HIS A 88 19.28 9.03 3.12
CA HIS A 88 20.66 8.73 2.71
C HIS A 88 21.57 8.71 3.95
N VAL A 89 22.22 7.58 4.20
CA VAL A 89 23.16 7.40 5.32
C VAL A 89 24.58 7.26 4.78
N GLY A 90 25.50 8.00 5.39
CA GLY A 90 26.92 8.00 5.02
C GLY A 90 27.46 9.39 4.72
N SER A 91 28.73 9.62 5.04
CA SER A 91 29.50 10.74 4.50
C SER A 91 30.40 10.18 3.40
N GLY A 92 30.42 10.78 2.21
CA GLY A 92 31.16 10.36 1.01
C GLY A 92 32.69 10.31 1.16
N SER A 93 33.18 9.63 2.18
CA SER A 93 34.57 9.23 2.35
C SER A 93 34.83 8.02 1.44
N ARG A 94 35.99 8.01 0.78
CA ARG A 94 36.44 7.13 -0.32
C ARG A 94 36.19 5.61 -0.18
N ARG A 95 35.69 5.11 0.96
CA ARG A 95 35.45 3.68 1.22
C ARG A 95 33.98 3.27 1.30
N LEU A 96 33.03 4.20 1.47
CA LEU A 96 31.60 3.88 1.61
C LEU A 96 30.77 4.92 0.87
N GLU A 97 30.15 4.51 -0.23
CA GLU A 97 29.15 5.32 -0.94
C GLU A 97 27.89 5.49 -0.06
N PRO A 98 27.21 6.64 -0.14
CA PRO A 98 25.93 6.84 0.53
C PRO A 98 24.94 5.73 0.16
N SER A 99 24.34 5.10 1.17
CA SER A 99 23.32 4.07 0.97
C SER A 99 21.94 4.63 1.32
N GLN A 100 20.94 4.32 0.50
CA GLN A 100 19.54 4.64 0.78
C GLN A 100 18.96 3.62 1.77
N VAL A 101 18.33 4.12 2.82
CA VAL A 101 17.61 3.32 3.83
C VAL A 101 16.22 3.91 4.08
N ILE A 102 15.31 3.14 4.67
CA ILE A 102 13.99 3.64 5.05
C ILE A 102 14.03 4.17 6.49
N HIS A 103 13.52 5.39 6.69
CA HIS A 103 13.48 6.00 8.03
C HIS A 103 12.40 5.36 8.92
N THR A 104 12.47 5.57 10.24
CA THR A 104 11.43 5.12 11.17
C THR A 104 10.09 5.83 10.88
N PRO A 105 8.95 5.14 10.89
CA PRO A 105 7.69 5.67 10.33
C PRO A 105 7.10 6.86 11.10
N ALA A 106 7.38 6.97 12.41
CA ALA A 106 6.83 8.04 13.24
C ALA A 106 7.46 9.40 12.88
N ARG A 107 6.60 10.37 12.61
CA ARG A 107 6.97 11.77 12.35
C ARG A 107 6.54 12.65 13.50
N TYR A 108 7.40 13.60 13.86
CA TYR A 108 7.17 14.53 14.96
C TYR A 108 7.26 15.95 14.42
N SER A 109 6.36 16.82 14.84
CA SER A 109 6.33 18.22 14.38
C SER A 109 7.44 19.06 15.00
N SER A 110 7.93 18.70 16.19
CA SER A 110 8.91 19.48 16.95
C SER A 110 10.36 19.04 16.76
N PHE A 111 10.61 17.85 16.20
CA PHE A 111 11.96 17.37 15.95
C PHE A 111 11.99 16.39 14.77
N ASN A 112 13.16 16.25 14.16
CA ASN A 112 13.39 15.25 13.11
C ASN A 112 13.91 13.95 13.74
N ALA A 113 13.13 12.88 13.64
CA ALA A 113 13.49 11.55 14.14
C ALA A 113 14.36 10.76 13.13
N ALA A 114 15.44 11.38 12.64
CA ALA A 114 16.36 10.76 11.68
C ALA A 114 17.82 10.97 12.10
N VAL A 115 18.64 9.92 11.92
CA VAL A 115 20.09 9.95 12.13
C VAL A 115 20.77 9.55 10.83
N THR A 116 21.55 10.46 10.24
CA THR A 116 22.25 10.25 8.95
C THR A 116 23.71 9.84 9.11
N LYS A 117 24.22 9.82 10.35
CA LYS A 117 25.59 9.41 10.64
C LYS A 117 25.75 7.92 10.33
N SER A 118 26.80 7.59 9.59
CA SER A 118 27.19 6.20 9.34
C SER A 118 27.50 5.49 10.65
N THR A 119 27.29 4.18 10.69
CA THR A 119 27.67 3.33 11.83
C THR A 119 29.12 3.61 12.22
N ILE A 120 29.33 3.89 13.50
CA ILE A 120 30.67 4.03 14.07
C ILE A 120 31.42 2.74 13.74
N GLY A 121 32.51 2.85 12.97
CA GLY A 121 33.37 1.71 12.71
C GLY A 121 33.79 1.07 14.03
N LEU A 122 33.90 -0.26 14.06
CA LEU A 122 34.11 -1.12 15.25
C LEU A 122 35.24 -0.69 16.22
N LEU A 123 36.02 0.34 15.87
CA LEU A 123 37.21 0.83 16.55
C LEU A 123 37.07 2.26 17.13
N ALA A 124 35.98 2.99 16.91
CA ALA A 124 35.93 4.42 17.30
C ALA A 124 35.45 4.67 18.74
N SER A 125 34.78 3.71 19.38
CA SER A 125 34.23 3.91 20.74
C SER A 125 35.20 3.59 21.88
N THR A 126 36.35 2.99 21.63
CA THR A 126 37.29 2.57 22.70
C THR A 126 38.18 3.68 23.23
N THR A 127 38.36 4.79 22.50
CA THR A 127 39.27 5.89 22.93
C THR A 127 38.55 7.06 23.60
N THR A 128 37.23 7.19 23.46
CA THR A 128 36.47 8.35 24.00
C THR A 128 35.89 8.09 25.40
N CYS A 129 35.85 6.83 25.85
CA CYS A 129 35.30 6.43 27.15
C CYS A 129 36.36 5.96 28.17
N LEU A 130 37.65 6.21 27.90
CA LEU A 130 38.78 6.01 28.82
C LEU A 130 39.37 7.36 29.21
#